data_AF-A0A954BDM8-F1
#
_entry.id   AF-A0A954BDM8-F1
#
_cell.length_a   1.000
_cell.length_b   1.000
_cell.length_c   1.000
_cell.angle_alpha   90.00
_cell.angle_beta   90.00
_cell.angle_gamma   90.00
#
_symmetry.space_group_name_H-M   'P 1'
#
loop_
_entity.id
_entity.type
_entity.pdbx_description
1 polymer ?
#
loop_
_entity_poly.entity_id
_entity_poly.type
_entity_poly.pdbx_seq_one_letter_code
_entity_poly.pdbx_strand_id
1 'polypeptide(L)'
;MFEEVAGARDNFSAALDQAINGAARWLAEQQKPEGYWVGRLESNACMEAQWRLALWFMDLEDHHLCSRLAESLRQSQRADGSWEIYHDAPAGDINTTVEAYAALRCEGDDPNAPHMKRAREWILSKGGLRNIRVFTR
;
A
#
# COMPACT_ATOMS: atom_id res chain seq x y z
N MET A 1 5.54 -48.63 39.35
CA MET A 1 4.76 -47.55 39.99
C MET A 1 5.50 -46.27 39.67
N PHE A 2 5.24 -45.69 38.49
CA PHE A 2 5.82 -44.42 38.09
C PHE A 2 4.73 -43.38 38.32
N GLU A 3 4.92 -42.53 39.32
CA GLU A 3 4.06 -41.39 39.57
C GLU A 3 4.21 -40.39 38.42
N GLU A 4 3.11 -40.13 37.74
CA GLU A 4 2.94 -38.98 36.86
C GLU A 4 3.07 -37.72 37.71
N VAL A 5 4.23 -37.05 37.62
CA VAL A 5 4.36 -35.69 38.13
C VAL A 5 3.54 -34.81 37.19
N ALA A 6 2.29 -34.57 37.57
CA ALA A 6 1.45 -33.54 36.99
C ALA A 6 2.10 -32.17 37.27
N GLY A 7 3.05 -31.81 36.41
CA GLY A 7 3.71 -30.51 36.46
C GLY A 7 2.66 -29.42 36.27
N ALA A 8 2.50 -28.56 37.26
CA ALA A 8 1.72 -27.34 37.16
C ALA A 8 2.12 -26.63 35.86
N ARG A 9 1.17 -26.48 34.92
CA ARG A 9 1.41 -25.73 33.69
C ARG A 9 1.95 -24.38 34.10
N ASP A 10 3.18 -24.10 33.69
CA ASP A 10 3.78 -22.79 33.89
C ASP A 10 2.84 -21.74 33.25
N ASN A 11 2.67 -20.58 33.90
CA ASN A 11 1.75 -19.53 33.45
C ASN A 11 2.03 -19.08 32.01
N PHE A 12 3.28 -19.13 31.56
CA PHE A 12 3.67 -18.85 30.19
C PHE A 12 3.13 -19.91 29.23
N SER A 13 3.30 -21.20 29.52
CA SER A 13 2.74 -22.29 28.71
C SER A 13 1.22 -22.18 28.56
N ALA A 14 0.50 -21.85 29.65
CA ALA A 14 -0.94 -21.64 29.59
C ALA A 14 -1.34 -20.42 28.74
N ALA A 15 -0.61 -19.31 28.86
CA ALA A 15 -0.83 -18.11 28.04
C ALA A 15 -0.52 -18.36 26.55
N LEU A 16 0.52 -19.13 26.25
CA LEU A 16 0.90 -19.52 24.90
C LEU A 16 -0.20 -20.39 24.27
N ASP A 17 -0.68 -21.41 24.98
CA ASP A 17 -1.81 -22.25 24.52
C ASP A 17 -3.05 -21.38 24.23
N GLN A 18 -3.33 -20.41 25.10
CA GLN A 18 -4.47 -19.51 24.91
C GLN A 18 -4.31 -18.63 23.67
N ALA A 19 -3.11 -18.08 23.43
CA ALA A 19 -2.81 -17.27 22.26
C ALA A 19 -2.92 -18.08 20.95
N ILE A 20 -2.37 -19.30 20.93
CA ILE A 20 -2.46 -20.21 19.77
C ILE A 20 -3.92 -20.55 19.48
N ASN A 21 -4.68 -20.96 20.49
CA ASN A 21 -6.09 -21.32 20.31
C ASN A 21 -6.94 -20.12 19.87
N GLY A 22 -6.64 -18.93 20.38
CA GLY A 22 -7.29 -17.69 19.96
C GLY A 22 -7.02 -17.35 18.49
N ALA A 23 -5.75 -17.39 18.07
CA ALA A 23 -5.35 -17.12 16.68
C ALA A 23 -5.92 -18.16 15.71
N ALA A 24 -5.88 -19.45 16.06
CA ALA A 24 -6.42 -20.52 15.25
C ALA A 24 -7.94 -20.39 15.07
N ARG A 25 -8.67 -20.05 16.16
CA ARG A 25 -10.11 -19.80 16.10
C ARG A 25 -10.42 -18.60 15.19
N TRP A 26 -9.73 -17.49 15.38
CA TRP A 26 -9.92 -16.30 14.55
C TRP A 26 -9.68 -16.61 13.07
N LEU A 27 -8.59 -17.32 12.75
CA LEU A 27 -8.30 -17.72 11.37
C LEU A 27 -9.40 -18.62 10.79
N ALA A 28 -9.86 -19.62 11.54
CA ALA A 28 -10.96 -20.48 11.11
C ALA A 28 -12.25 -19.69 10.86
N GLU A 29 -12.57 -18.71 11.71
CA GLU A 29 -13.72 -17.81 11.54
C GLU A 29 -13.60 -16.89 10.32
N GLN A 30 -12.39 -16.56 9.87
CA GLN A 30 -12.16 -15.77 8.64
C GLN A 30 -12.21 -16.58 7.34
N GLN A 31 -12.22 -17.92 7.41
CA GLN A 31 -12.25 -18.77 6.23
C GLN A 31 -13.58 -18.64 5.49
N LYS A 32 -13.54 -18.52 4.16
CA LYS A 32 -14.75 -18.50 3.33
C LYS A 32 -15.37 -19.90 3.26
N PRO A 33 -16.70 -20.03 3.02
CA PRO A 33 -17.37 -21.33 2.90
C PRO A 33 -16.73 -22.29 1.90
N GLU A 34 -16.07 -21.76 0.87
CA GLU A 34 -15.36 -22.49 -0.17
C GLU A 34 -13.97 -22.99 0.25
N GLY A 35 -13.49 -22.62 1.45
CA GLY A 35 -12.26 -23.14 2.06
C GLY A 35 -11.00 -22.27 1.91
N TYR A 36 -11.09 -21.06 1.35
CA TYR A 36 -9.96 -20.14 1.21
C TYR A 36 -10.03 -18.92 2.15
N TRP A 37 -8.93 -18.18 2.26
CA TRP A 37 -8.85 -16.91 2.97
C TRP A 37 -8.67 -15.75 1.99
N VAL A 38 -9.24 -14.60 2.34
CA VAL A 38 -9.07 -13.35 1.59
C VAL A 38 -8.48 -12.31 2.51
N GLY A 39 -7.24 -11.93 2.22
CA GLY A 39 -6.57 -10.79 2.85
C GLY A 39 -6.44 -9.65 1.84
N ARG A 40 -6.46 -8.41 2.34
CA ARG A 40 -6.08 -7.25 1.53
C ARG A 40 -4.57 -7.35 1.24
N LEU A 41 -4.21 -7.39 -0.04
CA LEU A 41 -2.82 -7.30 -0.48
C LEU A 41 -2.52 -5.85 -0.84
N GLU A 42 -1.70 -5.19 -0.04
CA GLU A 42 -1.25 -3.83 -0.29
C GLU A 42 0.18 -3.85 -0.85
N SER A 43 0.50 -2.90 -1.71
CA SER A 43 1.85 -2.73 -2.26
C SER A 43 2.28 -1.27 -2.19
N ASN A 44 2.35 -0.57 -3.32
CA ASN A 44 2.63 0.87 -3.39
C ASN A 44 1.73 1.54 -4.42
N ALA A 45 1.77 2.87 -4.40
CA ALA A 45 0.96 3.75 -5.23
C ALA A 45 1.17 3.61 -6.76
N CYS A 46 2.17 2.83 -7.22
CA CYS A 46 2.31 2.55 -8.64
C CYS A 46 1.08 1.83 -9.19
N MET A 47 0.44 0.94 -8.42
CA MET A 47 -0.72 0.18 -8.91
C MET A 47 -1.89 1.11 -9.22
N GLU A 48 -2.20 2.03 -8.31
CA GLU A 48 -3.25 3.02 -8.52
C GLU A 48 -2.89 4.02 -9.61
N ALA A 49 -1.64 4.49 -9.64
CA ALA A 49 -1.16 5.44 -10.63
C ALA A 49 -1.22 4.87 -12.05
N GLN A 50 -0.66 3.67 -12.26
CA GLN A 50 -0.66 3.00 -13.56
C GLN A 50 -2.08 2.68 -14.01
N TRP A 51 -2.95 2.24 -13.10
CA TRP A 51 -4.34 1.98 -13.47
C TRP A 51 -5.08 3.25 -13.87
N ARG A 52 -4.85 4.36 -13.17
CA ARG A 52 -5.42 5.66 -13.55
C ARG A 52 -4.91 6.15 -14.90
N LEU A 53 -3.61 6.00 -15.17
CA LEU A 53 -3.00 6.34 -16.45
C LEU A 53 -3.51 5.44 -17.58
N ALA A 54 -3.72 4.15 -17.33
CA ALA A 54 -4.29 3.23 -18.30
C ALA A 54 -5.72 3.62 -18.67
N LEU A 55 -6.56 3.96 -17.69
CA LEU A 55 -7.93 4.43 -17.93
C LEU A 55 -7.95 5.73 -18.75
N TRP A 56 -7.04 6.67 -18.46
CA TRP A 56 -6.86 7.87 -19.28
C TRP A 56 -6.49 7.53 -20.72
N PHE A 57 -5.50 6.65 -20.91
CA PHE A 57 -5.03 6.25 -22.23
C PHE A 57 -6.08 5.53 -23.08
N MET A 58 -7.04 4.85 -22.44
CA MET A 58 -8.14 4.14 -23.09
C MET A 58 -9.39 5.01 -23.30
N ASP A 59 -9.33 6.32 -23.03
CA ASP A 59 -10.48 7.24 -23.06
C ASP A 59 -11.63 6.82 -22.11
N LEU A 60 -11.29 6.19 -20.97
CA LEU A 60 -12.23 5.73 -19.93
C LEU A 60 -12.18 6.61 -18.68
N GLU A 61 -12.19 7.93 -18.87
CA GLU A 61 -12.03 8.90 -17.78
C GLU A 61 -13.25 8.95 -16.83
N ASP A 62 -14.43 8.57 -17.31
CA ASP A 62 -15.68 8.46 -16.53
C ASP A 62 -15.78 7.17 -15.71
N HIS A 63 -14.76 6.30 -15.78
CA HIS A 63 -14.75 5.05 -15.04
C HIS A 63 -14.87 5.30 -13.53
N HIS A 64 -15.80 4.59 -12.88
CA HIS A 64 -16.16 4.78 -11.46
C HIS A 64 -15.01 4.63 -10.45
N LEU A 65 -13.85 4.12 -10.87
CA LEU A 65 -12.65 4.00 -10.05
C LEU A 65 -11.74 5.23 -10.10
N CYS A 66 -11.81 6.09 -11.11
CA CYS A 66 -10.89 7.21 -11.30
C CYS A 66 -10.76 8.08 -10.04
N SER A 67 -11.90 8.52 -9.49
CA SER A 67 -11.94 9.33 -8.28
C SER A 67 -11.35 8.62 -7.05
N ARG A 68 -11.60 7.32 -6.91
CA ARG A 68 -11.07 6.50 -5.80
C ARG A 68 -9.56 6.28 -5.91
N LEU A 69 -9.05 6.07 -7.11
CA LEU A 69 -7.61 5.93 -7.37
C LEU A 69 -6.89 7.24 -7.06
N ALA A 70 -7.40 8.36 -7.58
CA ALA A 70 -6.83 9.68 -7.32
C ALA A 70 -6.84 10.02 -5.82
N GLU A 71 -7.94 9.73 -5.13
CA GLU A 71 -8.02 9.96 -3.68
C GLU A 71 -7.03 9.10 -2.89
N SER A 72 -6.87 7.82 -3.27
CA SER A 72 -5.84 6.93 -2.68
C SER A 72 -4.43 7.51 -2.86
N LEU A 73 -4.12 8.02 -4.05
CA LEU A 73 -2.83 8.68 -4.32
C LEU A 73 -2.64 9.92 -3.44
N ARG A 74 -3.65 10.79 -3.31
CA ARG A 74 -3.55 11.98 -2.44
C ARG A 74 -3.36 11.62 -0.97
N GLN A 75 -4.06 10.61 -0.48
CA GLN A 75 -3.99 10.16 0.92
C GLN A 75 -2.67 9.47 1.27
N SER A 76 -2.07 8.76 0.30
CA SER A 76 -0.79 8.07 0.50
C SER A 76 0.44 8.96 0.31
N GLN A 77 0.26 10.25 -0.03
CA GLN A 77 1.38 11.18 -0.19
C GLN A 77 2.04 11.50 1.16
N ARG A 78 3.36 11.42 1.21
CA ARG A 78 4.15 11.87 2.36
C ARG A 78 4.14 13.38 2.51
N ALA A 79 4.49 13.85 3.71
CA ALA A 79 4.62 15.27 4.02
C ALA A 79 5.65 16.01 3.11
N ASP A 80 6.71 15.32 2.68
CA ASP A 80 7.73 15.86 1.76
C ASP A 80 7.28 15.88 0.28
N GLY A 81 6.08 15.38 -0.01
CA GLY A 81 5.49 15.33 -1.35
C GLY A 81 5.74 14.04 -2.12
N SER A 82 6.52 13.11 -1.58
CA SER A 82 6.87 11.85 -2.25
C SER A 82 5.91 10.70 -1.92
N TRP A 83 6.08 9.57 -2.61
CA TRP A 83 5.39 8.30 -2.31
C TRP A 83 6.39 7.19 -2.03
N GLU A 84 6.00 6.27 -1.15
CA GLU A 84 6.85 5.17 -0.67
C GLU A 84 6.74 3.93 -1.56
N ILE A 85 7.76 3.07 -1.52
CA ILE A 85 7.76 1.77 -2.22
C ILE A 85 7.25 0.61 -1.34
N TYR A 86 7.24 0.79 -0.02
CA TYR A 86 6.65 -0.10 0.98
C TYR A 86 6.23 0.71 2.22
N HIS A 87 5.40 0.13 3.10
CA HIS A 87 4.90 0.79 4.31
C HIS A 87 6.02 1.24 5.26
N ASP A 88 5.99 2.50 5.69
CA ASP A 88 6.99 3.13 6.55
C ASP A 88 8.40 3.14 5.94
N ALA A 89 8.50 3.31 4.62
CA ALA A 89 9.80 3.50 4.00
C ALA A 89 10.48 4.76 4.56
N PRO A 90 11.81 4.70 4.82
CA PRO A 90 12.52 5.84 5.40
C PRO A 90 12.53 7.06 4.47
N ALA A 91 12.35 6.85 3.16
CA ALA A 91 12.28 7.88 2.14
C ALA A 91 11.30 7.47 1.02
N GLY A 92 10.86 8.47 0.24
CA GLY A 92 10.10 8.21 -0.98
C GLY A 92 10.93 7.58 -2.10
N ASP A 93 10.22 6.97 -3.04
CA ASP A 93 10.78 6.37 -4.26
C ASP A 93 10.52 7.26 -5.48
N ILE A 94 11.53 7.37 -6.35
CA ILE A 94 11.46 8.23 -7.54
C ILE A 94 10.45 7.73 -8.57
N ASN A 95 10.31 6.42 -8.75
CA ASN A 95 9.41 5.84 -9.74
C ASN A 95 7.97 6.03 -9.28
N THR A 96 7.67 5.62 -8.05
CA THR A 96 6.33 5.77 -7.47
C THR A 96 5.90 7.24 -7.48
N THR A 97 6.78 8.16 -7.11
CA THR A 97 6.45 9.60 -7.05
C THR A 97 6.20 10.18 -8.44
N VAL A 98 6.98 9.79 -9.46
CA VAL A 98 6.77 10.24 -10.85
C VAL A 98 5.45 9.70 -11.41
N GLU A 99 5.17 8.41 -11.21
CA GLU A 99 3.94 7.77 -11.68
C GLU A 99 2.70 8.39 -11.00
N ALA A 100 2.73 8.56 -9.68
CA ALA A 100 1.65 9.19 -8.92
C ALA A 100 1.41 10.65 -9.35
N TYR A 101 2.49 11.43 -9.55
CA TYR A 101 2.38 12.79 -10.06
C TYR A 101 1.71 12.84 -11.44
N ALA A 102 2.11 11.96 -12.37
CA ALA A 102 1.52 11.88 -13.70
C ALA A 102 0.04 11.51 -13.63
N ALA A 103 -0.33 10.51 -12.82
CA ALA A 103 -1.71 10.09 -12.64
C ALA A 103 -2.61 11.21 -12.10
N LEU A 104 -2.14 11.96 -11.10
CA LEU A 104 -2.88 13.11 -10.55
C LEU A 104 -3.00 14.26 -11.56
N ARG A 105 -1.98 14.46 -12.42
CA ARG A 105 -2.07 15.44 -13.53
C ARG A 105 -3.15 15.03 -14.54
N CYS A 106 -3.27 13.74 -14.87
CA CYS A 106 -4.33 13.23 -15.74
C CYS A 106 -5.72 13.32 -15.10
N GLU A 107 -5.82 13.27 -13.77
CA GLU A 107 -7.07 13.53 -13.05
C GLU A 107 -7.50 15.01 -13.11
N GLY A 108 -6.58 15.91 -13.44
CA GLY A 108 -6.84 17.35 -13.52
C GLY A 108 -6.35 18.14 -12.32
N ASP A 109 -5.54 17.54 -11.43
CA ASP A 109 -4.94 18.28 -10.32
C ASP A 109 -4.03 19.39 -10.87
N ASP A 110 -4.26 20.63 -10.40
CA ASP A 110 -3.48 21.80 -10.81
C ASP A 110 -1.99 21.57 -10.46
N PRO A 111 -1.06 21.66 -11.41
CA PRO A 111 0.38 21.54 -11.13
C PRO A 111 0.90 22.56 -10.11
N ASN A 112 0.14 23.62 -9.83
CA ASN A 112 0.45 24.62 -8.81
C ASN A 112 -0.22 24.40 -7.46
N ALA A 113 -1.09 23.40 -7.33
CA ALA A 113 -1.66 23.00 -6.06
C ALA A 113 -0.55 22.59 -5.08
N PRO A 114 -0.71 22.81 -3.75
CA PRO A 114 0.34 22.57 -2.78
C PRO A 114 0.94 21.14 -2.81
N HIS A 115 0.10 20.11 -2.93
CA HIS A 115 0.56 18.71 -2.99
C HIS A 115 1.32 18.39 -4.27
N MET A 116 0.88 18.95 -5.41
CA MET A 116 1.56 18.80 -6.70
C MET A 116 2.90 19.53 -6.73
N LYS A 117 2.99 20.73 -6.15
CA LYS A 117 4.25 21.49 -6.05
C LYS A 117 5.30 20.72 -5.26
N ARG A 118 4.95 20.22 -4.06
CA ARG A 118 5.89 19.43 -3.24
C ARG A 118 6.38 18.19 -3.98
N ALA A 119 5.48 17.43 -4.62
CA ALA A 119 5.85 16.27 -5.42
C ALA A 119 6.83 16.64 -6.55
N ARG A 120 6.53 17.69 -7.31
CA ARG A 120 7.38 18.17 -8.40
C ARG A 120 8.76 18.61 -7.90
N GLU A 121 8.81 19.38 -6.82
CA GLU A 121 10.06 19.84 -6.22
C GLU A 121 10.90 18.65 -5.73
N TRP A 122 10.26 17.68 -5.09
CA TRP A 122 10.91 16.45 -4.66
C TRP A 122 11.46 15.66 -5.86
N ILE A 123 10.68 15.45 -6.92
CA ILE A 123 11.13 14.78 -8.16
C ILE A 123 12.36 15.48 -8.74
N LEU A 124 12.32 16.81 -8.85
CA LEU A 124 13.45 17.60 -9.37
C LEU A 124 14.70 17.45 -8.48
N SER A 125 14.53 17.43 -7.15
CA SER A 125 15.62 17.22 -6.19
C SER A 125 16.31 15.85 -6.33
N LYS A 126 15.62 14.84 -6.90
CA LYS A 126 16.17 13.50 -7.16
C LYS A 126 16.78 13.34 -8.56
N GLY A 127 16.93 14.44 -9.30
CA GLY A 127 17.48 14.43 -10.66
C GLY A 127 16.43 14.28 -11.76
N GLY A 128 15.14 14.47 -11.43
CA GLY A 128 14.04 14.39 -12.37
C GLY A 128 13.89 12.97 -12.94
N LEU A 129 13.67 12.90 -14.26
CA LEU A 129 13.42 11.63 -14.96
C LEU A 129 14.68 10.84 -15.32
N ARG A 130 15.88 11.29 -14.88
CA ARG A 130 17.15 10.62 -15.25
C ARG A 130 17.33 9.26 -14.56
N ASN A 131 16.75 9.11 -13.37
CA ASN A 131 16.97 7.97 -12.48
C ASN A 131 15.73 7.07 -12.34
N ILE A 132 14.83 7.08 -13.33
CA ILE A 132 13.64 6.22 -13.34
C ILE A 132 13.92 4.88 -14.03
N ARG A 133 13.18 3.85 -13.63
CA ARG A 133 13.19 2.51 -14.24
C ARG A 133 12.49 2.54 -15.61
N VAL A 134 12.73 1.50 -16.41
CA VAL A 134 12.15 1.37 -17.76
C VAL A 134 10.63 1.45 -17.77
N PHE A 135 9.95 0.84 -16.79
CA PHE A 135 8.48 0.86 -16.70
C PHE A 135 7.88 2.25 -16.47
N THR A 136 8.65 3.18 -15.91
CA THR A 136 8.18 4.53 -15.58
C THR A 136 8.44 5.53 -16.71
N ARG A 137 9.30 5.19 -17.66
CA ARG A 137 9.69 6.03 -18.79
C ARG A 137 8.76 5.83 -19.97
#